data_AF-D4J944-F1
#
_entry.id   AF-D4J944-F1
#
_cell.length_a   1.000
_cell.length_b   1.000
_cell.length_c   1.000
_cell.angle_alpha   90.00
_cell.angle_beta   90.00
_cell.angle_gamma   90.00
#
_symmetry.space_group_name_H-M   'P 1'
#
loop_
_entity.id
_entity.type
_entity.pdbx_description
1 polymer ?
#
loop_
_entity_poly.entity_id
_entity_poly.type
_entity_poly.pdbx_seq_one_letter_code
_entity_poly.pdbx_strand_id
1 'polypeptide(L)' 'MEYIIENLTKREIDIMESSDIEWCPDDMSGDNTDIVVFNEKDRDKALHLIGRK' A
#
# COMPACT_ATOMS: atom_id res chain seq x y z
N MET A 1 2.21 4.97 14.45
CA MET A 1 2.95 5.70 13.40
C MET A 1 2.34 5.27 12.09
N GLU A 2 2.09 6.21 11.19
CA GLU A 2 1.55 5.93 9.87
C GLU A 2 2.71 5.86 8.88
N TYR A 3 2.64 4.91 7.95
CA TYR A 3 3.64 4.67 6.93
C TYR A 3 3.00 4.81 5.57
N ILE A 4 3.49 5.77 4.77
CA ILE A 4 3.00 6.00 3.42
C ILE A 4 3.79 5.13 2.44
N ILE A 5 3.08 4.43 1.57
CA ILE A 5 3.62 3.75 0.40
C ILE A 5 3.10 4.50 -0.83
N GLU A 6 4.00 5.14 -1.55
CA GLU A 6 3.66 6.03 -2.66
C GLU A 6 3.57 5.30 -3.99
N ASN A 7 2.79 5.86 -4.91
CA ASN A 7 2.71 5.51 -6.32
C ASN A 7 2.37 4.02 -6.57
N LEU A 8 1.39 3.46 -5.87
CA LEU A 8 0.91 2.11 -6.18
C LEU A 8 0.17 2.14 -7.51
N THR A 9 0.55 1.23 -8.40
CA THR A 9 -0.21 0.94 -9.61
C THR A 9 -1.52 0.25 -9.27
N LYS A 10 -2.51 0.28 -10.18
CA LYS A 10 -3.77 -0.46 -10.00
C LYS A 10 -3.57 -1.93 -9.62
N ARG A 11 -2.59 -2.60 -10.26
CA ARG A 11 -2.26 -4.00 -9.95
C ARG A 11 -1.76 -4.18 -8.52
N GLU A 12 -0.97 -3.24 -7.99
CA GLU A 12 -0.48 -3.30 -6.62
C GLU A 12 -1.61 -3.01 -5.62
N ILE A 13 -2.53 -2.11 -5.97
CA ILE A 13 -3.77 -1.90 -5.20
C ILE A 13 -4.62 -3.17 -5.16
N ASP A 14 -4.83 -3.86 -6.29
CA ASP A 14 -5.58 -5.13 -6.32
C ASP A 14 -4.96 -6.19 -5.39
N ILE A 15 -3.63 -6.23 -5.29
CA ILE A 15 -2.89 -7.10 -4.36
C ILE A 15 -3.16 -6.68 -2.91
N MET A 16 -3.13 -5.37 -2.62
CA MET A 16 -3.40 -4.83 -1.29
C MET A 16 -4.86 -5.07 -0.85
N GLU A 17 -5.84 -4.93 -1.75
CA GLU A 17 -7.26 -5.24 -1.50
C GLU A 17 -7.49 -6.73 -1.19
N SER A 18 -6.68 -7.60 -1.79
CA SER A 18 -6.74 -9.05 -1.57
C SER A 18 -5.93 -9.52 -0.35
N SER A 19 -5.30 -8.60 0.39
CA SER A 19 -4.41 -8.91 1.51
C SER A 19 -5.07 -8.68 2.87
N ASP A 20 -4.54 -9.33 3.92
CA ASP A 20 -4.96 -9.12 5.31
C ASP A 20 -4.32 -7.85 5.95
N ILE A 21 -3.89 -6.87 5.14
CA ILE A 21 -3.25 -5.64 5.62
C ILE A 21 -4.28 -4.53 5.73
N GLU A 22 -4.33 -3.88 6.88
CA GLU A 22 -5.15 -2.67 7.05
C GLU A 22 -4.42 -1.46 6.44
N TRP A 23 -5.06 -0.84 5.45
CA TRP A 23 -4.55 0.35 4.78
C TRP A 23 -5.68 1.30 4.41
N CYS A 24 -5.33 2.56 4.17
CA CYS A 24 -6.26 3.57 3.66
C CYS A 24 -5.62 4.33 2.50
N PRO A 25 -6.39 4.75 1.49
CA PRO A 25 -5.90 5.63 0.43
C PRO A 25 -5.61 7.02 0.99
N ASP A 26 -4.45 7.58 0.63
CA ASP A 26 -3.99 8.91 1.05
C ASP A 26 -4.17 9.95 -0.07
N ASP A 27 -3.70 9.62 -1.27
CA ASP A 27 -3.92 10.42 -2.48
C ASP A 27 -4.40 9.52 -3.63
N MET A 28 -5.62 9.80 -4.10
CA MET A 28 -6.23 9.14 -5.26
C MET A 28 -6.12 9.97 -6.54
N SER A 29 -5.40 11.10 -6.53
CA SER A 29 -5.34 12.01 -7.67
C SER A 29 -4.31 11.57 -8.71
N GLY A 30 -4.66 10.58 -9.53
CA GLY A 30 -3.81 10.15 -10.65
C GLY A 30 -4.06 8.72 -11.12
N ASP A 31 -3.18 8.23 -12.02
CA ASP A 31 -3.19 6.82 -12.44
C ASP A 31 -2.63 5.88 -11.36
N ASN A 32 -1.91 6.44 -10.39
CA ASN A 32 -1.34 5.74 -9.24
C ASN A 32 -1.97 6.27 -7.94
N THR A 33 -1.90 5.47 -6.88
CA THR A 33 -2.51 5.78 -5.59
C THR A 33 -1.48 5.65 -4.47
N ASP A 34 -1.47 6.62 -3.56
CA ASP A 34 -0.69 6.54 -2.33
C ASP A 34 -1.55 5.89 -1.24
N ILE A 35 -0.95 5.04 -0.42
CA ILE A 35 -1.64 4.37 0.68
C ILE A 35 -0.93 4.58 2.00
N VAL A 36 -1.69 4.63 3.08
CA VAL A 36 -1.22 4.66 4.46
C VAL A 36 -1.42 3.29 5.09
N VAL A 37 -0.37 2.79 5.74
CA VAL A 37 -0.36 1.57 6.57
C VAL A 37 -0.05 1.94 8.02
N PHE A 38 -0.73 1.31 8.97
CA PHE A 38 -0.75 1.78 10.37
C PHE A 38 0.36 1.22 11.27
N ASN A 39 1.18 0.30 10.77
CA ASN A 39 2.33 -0.23 11.52
C ASN A 39 3.47 -0.70 10.60
N GLU A 40 4.68 -0.76 11.15
CA GLU A 40 5.92 -1.09 10.41
C GLU A 40 5.88 -2.50 9.82
N LYS A 41 5.36 -3.47 10.60
CA LYS A 41 5.29 -4.87 10.20
C LYS A 41 4.44 -5.04 8.95
N ASP A 42 3.30 -4.37 8.91
CA ASP A 42 2.38 -4.46 7.78
C ASP A 42 2.87 -3.63 6.60
N ARG A 43 3.58 -2.51 6.83
CA ARG A 43 4.30 -1.81 5.76
C ARG A 43 5.34 -2.70 5.09
N ASP A 44 6.13 -3.44 5.87
CA ASP A 44 7.16 -4.33 5.32
C ASP A 44 6.54 -5.53 4.59
N LYS A 45 5.45 -6.10 5.12
CA LYS A 45 4.67 -7.12 4.40
C LYS A 45 4.09 -6.57 3.09
N ALA A 46 3.52 -5.36 3.11
CA ALA A 46 2.94 -4.72 1.93
C ALA A 46 4.00 -4.57 0.84
N LEU A 47 5.18 -4.03 1.18
CA LEU A 47 6.30 -3.89 0.24
C LEU A 47 6.76 -5.24 -0.34
N HIS A 48 6.77 -6.29 0.48
CA HIS A 48 7.12 -7.62 0.01
C HIS A 48 6.06 -8.20 -0.93
N LEU A 49 4.77 -8.06 -0.60
CA LEU A 49 3.64 -8.55 -1.39
C LEU A 49 3.58 -7.90 -2.78
N ILE A 50 3.82 -6.58 -2.84
CA ILE A 50 3.83 -5.84 -4.11
C ILE A 50 5.17 -5.94 -4.86
N GLY A 51 6.14 -6.71 -4.35
CA GLY A 51 7.41 -7.01 -5.02
C GLY A 51 8.39 -5.83 -5.04
N ARG A 52 8.26 -4.88 -4.12
CA ARG A 52 9.17 -3.73 -3.98
C ARG A 52 10.30 -3.98 -2.98
N LYS A 53 10.30 -5.11 -2.27
CA LYS A 53 11.35 -5.49 -1.32
C LYS A 53 11.47 -7.00 -1.10
#